data_AF-A0A2R5G6Q6-F1
#
_entry.id   AF-A0A2R5G6Q6-F1
#
_cell.length_a   1.000
_cell.length_b   1.000
_cell.length_c   1.000
_cell.angle_alpha   90.00
_cell.angle_beta   90.00
_cell.angle_gamma   90.00
#
_symmetry.space_group_name_H-M   'P 1'
#
loop_
_entity.id
_entity.type
_entity.pdbx_description
1 polymer ?
#
loop_
_entity_poly.entity_id
_entity_poly.type
_entity_poly.pdbx_seq_one_letter_code
_entity_poly.pdbx_strand_id
1 'polypeptide(L)'
;MRPFAFPEALVRGVIESRPNRFVMMVRHGDAVYRCHCPVTGDIAGLDFGRGGIPCLLSKNTAPKAKTDFTVEAISLDNVNIATANEGQDASWIGINQNRANRYVEHFLRQGGLLGASQEDQTHVDVSVPSRKRKKTKAKTVTNDDDRQATLNSDSETQSETAEVQRERVLGKSKIDFLIGDNHFCEVKSPLGSIPTRDHPNFDPKRKRPNVGITHRLIRHFDDLSLLLETDPTAAASIIIFFMYDAPIFRPPTTDGKKAPAKEKEQYRTVLQASARARAAGVRFWQLNTRITPTHVHFVSHFDLPDL
;
A
#
# COMPACT_ATOMS: atom_id res chain seq x y z
N MET A 1 -11.09 7.02 -8.29
CA MET A 1 -10.11 6.36 -9.19
C MET A 1 -10.56 4.94 -9.50
N ARG A 2 -10.39 4.49 -10.74
CA ARG A 2 -10.64 3.10 -11.15
C ARG A 2 -9.67 2.17 -10.43
N PRO A 3 -10.14 1.05 -9.85
CA PRO A 3 -9.28 0.09 -9.19
C PRO A 3 -8.31 -0.58 -10.17
N PHE A 4 -7.17 -1.04 -9.68
CA PHE A 4 -6.27 -1.90 -10.45
C PHE A 4 -6.81 -3.33 -10.41
N ALA A 5 -7.12 -3.92 -11.55
CA ALA A 5 -7.61 -5.28 -11.64
C ALA A 5 -6.45 -6.29 -11.69
N PHE A 6 -6.54 -7.38 -10.93
CA PHE A 6 -5.66 -8.52 -11.15
C PHE A 6 -6.06 -9.26 -12.43
N PRO A 7 -5.10 -9.74 -13.24
CA PRO A 7 -5.42 -10.53 -14.43
C PRO A 7 -6.21 -11.81 -14.11
N GLU A 8 -5.93 -12.42 -12.96
CA GLU A 8 -6.64 -13.54 -12.38
C GLU A 8 -6.93 -13.24 -10.92
N ALA A 9 -8.07 -13.72 -10.42
CA ALA A 9 -8.41 -13.58 -9.01
C ALA A 9 -7.36 -14.28 -8.13
N LEU A 10 -6.93 -13.59 -7.08
CA LEU A 10 -6.04 -14.16 -6.07
C LEU A 10 -6.78 -15.25 -5.29
N VAL A 11 -6.08 -16.34 -5.00
CA VAL A 11 -6.63 -17.45 -4.22
C VAL A 11 -6.22 -17.34 -2.76
N ARG A 12 -7.08 -17.82 -1.86
CA ARG A 12 -6.85 -17.77 -0.40
C ARG A 12 -5.97 -18.94 0.04
N GLY A 13 -5.09 -18.71 1.01
CA GLY A 13 -4.28 -19.77 1.63
C GLY A 13 -3.83 -19.39 3.04
N VAL A 14 -3.32 -20.36 3.79
CA VAL A 14 -2.81 -20.14 5.16
C VAL A 14 -1.29 -20.35 5.16
N ILE A 15 -0.53 -19.33 5.54
CA ILE A 15 0.93 -19.45 5.69
C ILE A 15 1.22 -20.33 6.90
N GLU A 16 1.93 -21.43 6.67
CA GLU A 16 2.39 -22.35 7.72
C GLU A 16 3.77 -21.97 8.23
N SER A 17 4.65 -21.49 7.34
CA SER A 17 5.98 -21.02 7.71
C SER A 17 6.61 -20.10 6.66
N ARG A 18 7.63 -19.34 7.09
CA ARG A 18 8.53 -18.59 6.20
C ARG A 18 9.97 -19.07 6.44
N PRO A 19 10.39 -20.19 5.85
CA PRO A 19 11.68 -20.81 6.15
C PRO A 19 12.88 -19.92 5.77
N ASN A 20 12.72 -19.02 4.79
CA ASN A 20 13.73 -18.03 4.44
C ASN A 20 13.07 -16.79 3.81
N ARG A 21 13.88 -15.76 3.53
CA ARG A 21 13.37 -14.47 3.01
C ARG A 21 12.70 -14.54 1.63
N PHE A 22 12.82 -15.63 0.89
CA PHE A 22 12.28 -15.75 -0.47
C PHE A 22 11.15 -16.76 -0.60
N VAL A 23 10.85 -17.53 0.46
CA VAL A 23 9.93 -18.65 0.42
C VAL A 23 8.98 -18.61 1.61
N MET A 24 7.70 -18.83 1.34
CA MET A 24 6.66 -19.14 2.33
C MET A 24 6.04 -20.49 1.98
N MET A 25 5.82 -21.32 3.00
CA MET A 25 5.04 -22.55 2.86
C MET A 25 3.59 -22.21 3.14
N VAL A 26 2.71 -22.48 2.18
CA VAL A 26 1.30 -22.05 2.25
C VAL A 26 0.39 -23.23 1.97
N ARG A 27 -0.55 -23.49 2.87
CA ARG A 27 -1.65 -24.42 2.65
C ARG A 27 -2.73 -23.76 1.79
N HIS A 28 -3.10 -24.40 0.69
CA HIS A 28 -4.19 -24.00 -0.19
C HIS A 28 -4.94 -25.25 -0.65
N GLY A 29 -6.23 -25.34 -0.33
CA GLY A 29 -6.98 -26.60 -0.40
C GLY A 29 -6.32 -27.66 0.50
N ASP A 30 -6.15 -28.87 -0.02
CA ASP A 30 -5.58 -30.01 0.71
C ASP A 30 -4.06 -30.13 0.60
N ALA A 31 -3.40 -29.19 -0.08
CA ALA A 31 -1.97 -29.24 -0.37
C ALA A 31 -1.20 -28.05 0.23
N VAL A 32 0.09 -28.27 0.48
CA VAL A 32 1.03 -27.23 0.91
C VAL A 32 1.97 -26.91 -0.25
N TYR A 33 1.97 -25.65 -0.65
CA TYR A 33 2.77 -25.14 -1.76
C TYR A 33 3.97 -24.36 -1.26
N ARG A 34 5.06 -24.42 -2.04
CA ARG A 34 6.22 -23.56 -1.90
C ARG A 34 5.96 -22.27 -2.67
N CYS A 35 5.60 -21.21 -1.96
CA CYS A 35 5.25 -19.91 -2.54
C CYS A 35 6.42 -18.93 -2.47
N HIS A 36 6.54 -18.04 -3.43
CA HIS A 36 7.48 -16.93 -3.38
C HIS A 36 7.06 -15.90 -2.32
N CYS A 37 7.99 -15.53 -1.45
CA CYS A 37 7.86 -14.38 -0.56
C CYS A 37 8.49 -13.15 -1.22
N PRO A 38 7.70 -12.12 -1.60
CA PRO A 38 8.20 -10.93 -2.28
C PRO A 38 8.80 -9.88 -1.32
N VAL A 39 9.08 -10.26 -0.07
CA VAL A 39 9.64 -9.37 0.94
C VAL A 39 11.01 -9.89 1.33
N THR A 40 12.06 -9.09 1.14
CA THR A 40 13.42 -9.51 1.51
C THR A 40 13.74 -9.30 2.99
N GLY A 41 12.98 -8.42 3.67
CA GLY A 41 13.14 -8.06 5.06
C GLY A 41 12.13 -8.70 6.01
N ASP A 42 12.01 -8.11 7.20
CA ASP A 42 11.01 -8.44 8.20
C ASP A 42 9.66 -7.83 7.81
N ILE A 43 8.60 -8.48 8.26
CA ILE A 43 7.22 -8.05 8.03
C ILE A 43 6.67 -7.70 9.41
N ALA A 44 7.01 -6.50 9.87
CA ALA A 44 6.59 -5.91 11.14
C ALA A 44 6.66 -6.87 12.36
N GLY A 45 7.75 -7.61 12.52
CA GLY A 45 7.96 -8.48 13.67
C GLY A 45 7.05 -9.72 13.73
N LEU A 46 6.35 -10.07 12.65
CA LEU A 46 5.56 -11.29 12.60
C LEU A 46 6.47 -12.53 12.57
N ASP A 47 6.19 -13.45 13.47
CA ASP A 47 6.75 -14.79 13.53
C ASP A 47 5.90 -15.79 12.73
N PHE A 48 6.27 -15.94 11.47
CA PHE A 48 5.67 -16.94 10.59
C PHE A 48 5.96 -18.39 11.02
N GLY A 49 6.91 -18.64 11.94
CA GLY A 49 7.19 -19.99 12.43
C GLY A 49 6.03 -20.60 13.24
N ARG A 50 5.12 -19.76 13.74
CA ARG A 50 3.90 -20.19 14.44
C ARG A 50 2.76 -20.58 13.49
N GLY A 51 2.91 -20.31 12.19
CA GLY A 51 1.90 -20.59 11.16
C GLY A 51 0.58 -19.87 11.38
N GLY A 52 -0.45 -20.29 10.63
CA GLY A 52 -1.82 -19.84 10.83
C GLY A 52 -2.12 -18.43 10.32
N ILE A 53 -1.25 -17.82 9.51
CA ILE A 53 -1.48 -16.46 9.00
C ILE A 53 -2.22 -16.53 7.66
N PRO A 54 -3.46 -16.00 7.55
CA PRO A 54 -4.17 -15.95 6.29
C PRO A 54 -3.45 -15.12 5.23
N CYS A 55 -3.53 -15.53 3.96
CA CYS A 55 -2.90 -14.83 2.85
C CYS A 55 -3.68 -14.95 1.53
N LEU A 56 -3.34 -14.07 0.59
CA LEU A 56 -3.74 -14.13 -0.81
C LEU A 56 -2.55 -14.49 -1.70
N LEU A 57 -2.79 -15.35 -2.68
CA LEU A 57 -1.81 -15.89 -3.59
C LEU A 57 -2.14 -15.52 -5.03
N SER A 58 -1.15 -15.04 -5.78
CA SER A 58 -1.24 -15.02 -7.25
C SER A 58 -0.55 -16.27 -7.82
N LYS A 59 -1.11 -16.84 -8.89
CA LYS A 59 -0.48 -17.94 -9.61
C LYS A 59 0.69 -17.41 -10.44
N ASN A 60 1.81 -18.12 -10.40
CA ASN A 60 2.94 -17.82 -11.28
C ASN A 60 2.75 -18.56 -12.61
N THR A 61 2.60 -17.80 -13.70
CA THR A 61 2.43 -18.35 -15.05
C THR A 61 3.72 -18.40 -15.85
N ALA A 62 4.83 -17.90 -15.30
CA ALA A 62 6.11 -17.87 -16.00
C ALA A 62 6.68 -19.30 -16.18
N PRO A 63 7.08 -19.71 -17.40
CA PRO A 63 7.52 -21.08 -17.68
C PRO A 63 8.72 -21.59 -16.85
N LYS A 64 9.52 -20.67 -16.30
CA LYS A 64 10.70 -20.99 -15.48
C LYS A 64 10.53 -20.65 -13.99
N ALA A 65 9.29 -20.41 -13.54
CA ALA A 65 9.02 -20.12 -12.13
C ALA A 65 9.41 -21.33 -11.26
N LYS A 66 10.15 -21.07 -10.16
CA LYS A 66 10.56 -22.10 -9.20
C LYS A 66 9.51 -22.35 -8.12
N THR A 67 8.39 -21.65 -8.17
CA THR A 67 7.31 -21.64 -7.19
C THR A 67 5.98 -21.47 -7.93
N ASP A 68 4.93 -22.17 -7.51
CA ASP A 68 3.64 -22.13 -8.20
C ASP A 68 2.86 -20.84 -7.92
N PHE A 69 3.13 -20.21 -6.78
CA PHE A 69 2.43 -19.01 -6.33
C PHE A 69 3.39 -17.94 -5.79
N THR A 70 2.90 -16.70 -5.76
CA THR A 70 3.50 -15.58 -5.02
C THR A 70 2.52 -15.08 -3.97
N VAL A 71 3.00 -14.85 -2.74
CA VAL A 71 2.18 -14.27 -1.68
C VAL A 71 2.01 -12.77 -1.91
N GLU A 72 0.78 -12.33 -2.15
CA GLU A 72 0.45 -10.93 -2.49
C GLU A 72 0.08 -10.12 -1.25
N ALA A 73 -0.72 -10.70 -0.36
CA ALA A 73 -1.22 -10.06 0.85
C ALA A 73 -1.32 -11.06 2.01
N ILE A 74 -1.33 -10.54 3.23
CA ILE A 74 -1.64 -11.27 4.47
C ILE A 74 -2.85 -10.64 5.15
N SER A 75 -3.49 -11.34 6.07
CA SER A 75 -4.45 -10.75 7.00
C SER A 75 -3.99 -10.97 8.43
N LEU A 76 -4.24 -9.97 9.28
CA LEU A 76 -4.04 -10.07 10.74
C LEU A 76 -5.31 -10.53 11.46
N ASP A 77 -6.44 -10.60 10.75
CA ASP A 77 -7.67 -11.09 11.32
C ASP A 77 -7.56 -12.59 11.58
N ASN A 78 -8.07 -13.03 12.73
CA ASN A 78 -8.16 -14.46 13.08
C ASN A 78 -9.36 -15.10 12.36
N VAL A 79 -9.31 -15.12 11.02
CA VAL A 79 -10.35 -15.67 10.17
C VAL A 79 -9.94 -17.06 9.72
N ASN A 80 -10.79 -18.06 9.98
CA ASN A 80 -10.65 -19.37 9.37
C ASN A 80 -11.06 -19.27 7.89
N ILE A 81 -10.09 -18.99 7.03
CA ILE A 81 -10.30 -18.84 5.58
C ILE A 81 -10.72 -20.13 4.88
N ALA A 82 -10.58 -21.30 5.50
CA ALA A 82 -11.12 -22.55 4.94
C ALA A 82 -12.65 -22.65 5.08
N THR A 83 -13.22 -21.92 6.05
CA THR A 83 -14.67 -21.92 6.34
C THR A 83 -15.31 -20.54 6.19
N ALA A 84 -14.54 -19.53 5.79
CA ALA A 84 -15.06 -18.19 5.59
C ALA A 84 -15.97 -18.18 4.35
N ASN A 85 -17.21 -17.73 4.54
CA ASN A 85 -18.11 -17.50 3.40
C ASN A 85 -17.50 -16.47 2.45
N GLU A 86 -17.82 -16.54 1.16
CA GLU A 86 -17.31 -15.63 0.13
C GLU A 86 -17.57 -14.14 0.44
N GLY A 87 -18.52 -13.82 1.32
CA GLY A 87 -18.82 -12.46 1.79
C GLY A 87 -18.13 -12.03 3.10
N GLN A 88 -17.32 -12.88 3.72
CA GLN A 88 -16.55 -12.53 4.92
C GLN A 88 -15.12 -12.17 4.48
N ASP A 89 -14.96 -10.89 4.13
CA ASP A 89 -13.68 -10.36 3.71
C ASP A 89 -12.81 -10.03 4.91
N ALA A 90 -11.71 -10.80 5.02
CA ALA A 90 -10.62 -10.45 5.91
C ALA A 90 -10.00 -9.12 5.46
N SER A 91 -9.45 -8.38 6.42
CA SER A 91 -8.70 -7.16 6.18
C SER A 91 -7.34 -7.51 5.58
N TRP A 92 -7.23 -7.42 4.26
CA TRP A 92 -6.01 -7.76 3.54
C TRP A 92 -4.99 -6.62 3.56
N ILE A 93 -3.75 -6.97 3.86
CA ILE A 93 -2.57 -6.11 3.85
C ILE A 93 -1.61 -6.63 2.79
N GLY A 94 -1.44 -5.87 1.71
CA GLY A 94 -0.48 -6.20 0.68
C GLY A 94 0.95 -6.17 1.20
N ILE A 95 1.73 -7.18 0.80
CA ILE A 95 3.14 -7.30 1.16
C ILE A 95 4.06 -7.38 -0.07
N ASN A 96 3.51 -7.45 -1.28
CA ASN A 96 4.31 -7.54 -2.50
C ASN A 96 4.92 -6.20 -2.91
N GLN A 97 6.10 -5.89 -2.34
CA GLN A 97 6.84 -4.66 -2.63
C GLN A 97 7.24 -4.54 -4.10
N ASN A 98 7.40 -5.65 -4.83
CA ASN A 98 7.74 -5.64 -6.26
C ASN A 98 6.56 -5.16 -7.13
N ARG A 99 5.33 -5.17 -6.61
CA ARG A 99 4.13 -4.69 -7.31
C ARG A 99 3.71 -3.29 -6.92
N ALA A 100 4.26 -2.71 -5.85
CA ALA A 100 3.91 -1.37 -5.37
C ALA A 100 3.93 -0.33 -6.51
N ASN A 101 5.01 -0.29 -7.29
CA ASN A 101 5.14 0.64 -8.41
C ASN A 101 4.05 0.43 -9.48
N ARG A 102 3.59 -0.80 -9.72
CA ARG A 102 2.52 -1.04 -10.71
C ARG A 102 1.19 -0.45 -10.26
N TYR A 103 0.89 -0.55 -8.96
CA TYR A 103 -0.34 0.03 -8.40
C TYR A 103 -0.25 1.55 -8.39
N VAL A 104 0.88 2.10 -7.94
CA VAL A 104 1.10 3.55 -7.94
C VAL A 104 1.02 4.12 -9.36
N GLU A 105 1.71 3.52 -10.33
CA GLU A 105 1.63 3.91 -11.74
C GLU A 105 0.19 3.95 -12.26
N HIS A 106 -0.60 2.91 -11.97
CA HIS A 106 -2.01 2.84 -12.38
C HIS A 106 -2.84 4.00 -11.83
N PHE A 107 -2.58 4.42 -10.59
CA PHE A 107 -3.30 5.56 -9.99
C PHE A 107 -2.75 6.91 -10.46
N LEU A 108 -1.43 7.02 -10.68
CA LEU A 108 -0.80 8.23 -11.24
C LEU A 108 -1.32 8.54 -12.65
N ARG A 109 -1.44 7.54 -13.50
CA ARG A 109 -2.00 7.68 -14.87
C ARG A 109 -3.44 8.16 -14.89
N GLN A 110 -4.16 8.10 -13.77
CA GLN A 110 -5.54 8.60 -13.65
C GLN A 110 -5.61 10.03 -13.07
N GLY A 111 -4.47 10.72 -12.95
CA GLY A 111 -4.39 12.15 -12.62
C GLY A 111 -4.64 12.51 -11.14
N GLY A 112 -5.21 11.62 -10.33
CA GLY A 112 -5.77 12.02 -9.03
C GLY A 112 -4.83 12.09 -7.83
N LEU A 113 -3.50 12.01 -7.99
CA LEU A 113 -2.56 11.93 -6.85
C LEU A 113 -1.69 13.17 -6.62
N LEU A 114 -1.44 13.96 -7.66
CA LEU A 114 -0.37 14.99 -7.63
C LEU A 114 -0.80 16.36 -8.14
N GLY A 115 -2.07 16.51 -8.53
CA GLY A 115 -2.65 17.76 -9.06
C GLY A 115 -3.55 18.53 -8.10
N ALA A 116 -3.85 18.02 -6.90
CA ALA A 116 -4.69 18.74 -5.95
C ALA A 116 -3.88 19.81 -5.20
N SER A 117 -4.18 21.07 -5.48
CA SER A 117 -4.05 22.16 -4.50
C SER A 117 -4.79 21.78 -3.22
N GLN A 118 -4.39 22.37 -2.08
CA GLN A 118 -4.80 22.00 -0.72
C GLN A 118 -6.32 21.95 -0.42
N GLU A 119 -7.20 22.21 -1.38
CA GLU A 119 -8.64 22.39 -1.17
C GLU A 119 -9.50 21.14 -1.49
N ASP A 120 -8.99 20.15 -2.21
CA ASP A 120 -9.78 18.97 -2.63
C ASP A 120 -9.59 17.74 -1.72
N GLN A 121 -9.87 17.91 -0.42
CA GLN A 121 -10.00 16.79 0.52
C GLN A 121 -11.47 16.37 0.64
N THR A 122 -11.96 15.56 -0.30
CA THR A 122 -13.28 14.92 -0.15
C THR A 122 -13.13 13.56 0.54
N HIS A 123 -13.56 13.51 1.81
CA HIS A 123 -13.85 12.27 2.50
C HIS A 123 -15.03 11.58 1.79
N VAL A 124 -14.78 10.45 1.12
CA VAL A 124 -15.86 9.57 0.67
C VAL A 124 -16.27 8.70 1.86
N ASP A 125 -17.31 9.14 2.56
CA ASP A 125 -17.87 8.46 3.72
C ASP A 125 -18.73 7.27 3.26
N VAL A 126 -18.15 6.06 3.23
CA VAL A 126 -18.91 4.83 3.02
C VAL A 126 -19.27 4.25 4.37
N SER A 127 -20.35 4.78 4.94
CA SER A 127 -20.96 4.22 6.15
C SER A 127 -21.62 2.87 5.85
N VAL A 128 -21.19 1.85 6.60
CA VAL A 128 -21.81 0.51 6.61
C VAL A 128 -23.09 0.56 7.48
N PRO A 129 -24.25 0.05 7.03
CA PRO A 129 -25.47 0.11 7.85
C PRO A 129 -25.40 -0.88 9.01
N SER A 130 -25.32 -0.35 10.24
CA SER A 130 -25.49 -1.13 11.46
C SER A 130 -26.97 -1.46 11.68
N ARG A 131 -27.31 -2.76 11.68
CA ARG A 131 -28.63 -3.28 12.03
C ARG A 131 -29.04 -2.91 13.46
N LYS A 132 -30.14 -2.18 13.62
CA LYS A 132 -30.97 -2.22 14.84
C LYS A 132 -32.44 -2.46 14.49
N ARG A 133 -32.98 -3.57 15.00
CA ARG A 133 -34.41 -3.88 15.08
C ARG A 133 -35.12 -2.84 15.95
N LYS A 134 -36.23 -2.26 15.47
CA LYS A 134 -37.37 -1.90 16.31
C LYS A 134 -38.67 -1.99 15.51
N LYS A 135 -39.65 -2.67 16.11
CA LYS A 135 -41.03 -2.81 15.66
C LYS A 135 -41.81 -1.53 15.95
N THR A 136 -42.59 -1.04 14.99
CA THR A 136 -43.92 -0.42 15.26
C THR A 136 -44.80 -0.38 14.02
N LYS A 137 -46.11 -0.39 14.27
CA LYS A 137 -47.26 -0.65 13.38
C LYS A 137 -47.69 0.55 12.52
N ALA A 138 -48.10 0.22 11.29
CA ALA A 138 -49.25 0.66 10.48
C ALA A 138 -49.78 2.12 10.54
N LYS A 139 -49.89 2.77 9.36
CA LYS A 139 -51.18 3.11 8.72
C LYS A 139 -51.03 3.58 7.25
N THR A 140 -52.04 3.20 6.48
CA THR A 140 -52.35 3.33 5.05
C THR A 140 -52.46 4.78 4.54
N VAL A 141 -52.23 5.02 3.23
CA VAL A 141 -53.17 5.67 2.25
C VAL A 141 -52.47 6.05 0.91
N THR A 142 -52.95 5.38 -0.16
CA THR A 142 -53.13 5.71 -1.60
C THR A 142 -52.02 6.21 -2.54
N ASN A 143 -51.86 5.42 -3.61
CA ASN A 143 -51.54 5.70 -5.03
C ASN A 143 -52.19 6.99 -5.60
N ASP A 144 -51.86 7.59 -6.74
CA ASP A 144 -51.01 7.37 -7.94
C ASP A 144 -50.69 8.80 -8.44
N ASP A 145 -49.58 9.02 -9.15
CA ASP A 145 -49.58 9.94 -10.31
C ASP A 145 -48.27 9.89 -11.11
N ASP A 146 -48.47 9.71 -12.41
CA ASP A 146 -47.50 9.71 -13.50
C ASP A 146 -46.68 11.00 -13.62
N ARG A 147 -45.35 10.90 -13.78
CA ARG A 147 -44.55 11.80 -14.63
C ARG A 147 -43.39 11.07 -15.32
N GLN A 148 -43.46 11.05 -16.64
CA GLN A 148 -42.39 10.74 -17.58
C GLN A 148 -41.29 11.83 -17.61
N ALA A 149 -40.16 11.45 -18.24
CA ALA A 149 -38.97 12.23 -18.62
C ALA A 149 -38.01 12.55 -17.46
N THR A 150 -36.69 12.31 -17.56
CA THR A 150 -35.81 12.52 -18.71
C THR A 150 -34.59 11.59 -18.63
N LEU A 151 -34.23 10.98 -19.77
CA LEU A 151 -32.92 10.36 -20.00
C LEU A 151 -31.87 11.48 -20.01
N ASN A 152 -31.02 11.54 -18.99
CA ASN A 152 -29.74 12.25 -19.08
C ASN A 152 -28.66 11.21 -19.31
N SER A 153 -28.13 11.23 -20.54
CA SER A 153 -26.87 10.62 -20.92
C SER A 153 -25.75 11.35 -20.18
N ASP A 154 -25.22 10.74 -19.12
CA ASP A 154 -24.02 11.24 -18.48
C ASP A 154 -22.83 10.99 -19.41
N SER A 155 -22.35 12.08 -19.99
CA SER A 155 -21.09 12.16 -20.72
C SER A 155 -19.95 11.70 -19.82
N GLU A 156 -19.31 10.59 -20.17
CA GLU A 156 -18.01 10.21 -19.60
C GLU A 156 -16.99 11.30 -19.92
N THR A 157 -16.68 12.14 -18.93
CA THR A 157 -15.56 13.08 -18.99
C THR A 157 -14.30 12.24 -19.13
N GLN A 158 -13.69 12.23 -20.32
CA GLN A 158 -12.41 11.59 -20.57
C GLN A 158 -11.36 12.27 -19.67
N SER A 159 -11.00 11.62 -18.57
CA SER A 159 -9.88 12.06 -17.75
C SER A 159 -8.61 11.92 -18.59
N GLU A 160 -7.90 13.04 -18.82
CA GLU A 160 -6.58 13.01 -19.44
C GLU A 160 -5.68 12.07 -18.64
N THR A 161 -5.08 11.10 -19.34
CA THR A 161 -4.16 10.16 -18.71
C THR A 161 -2.80 10.81 -18.58
N ALA A 162 -2.27 10.92 -17.35
CA ALA A 162 -0.92 11.45 -17.15
C ALA A 162 0.11 10.54 -17.84
N GLU A 163 1.08 11.14 -18.55
CA GLU A 163 2.26 10.42 -19.02
C GLU A 163 3.10 10.02 -17.81
N VAL A 164 3.41 8.73 -17.68
CA VAL A 164 4.24 8.20 -16.60
C VAL A 164 5.31 7.32 -17.21
N GLN A 165 6.57 7.67 -16.93
CA GLN A 165 7.74 6.91 -17.34
C GLN A 165 8.40 6.29 -16.11
N ARG A 166 8.74 5.01 -16.18
CA ARG A 166 9.33 4.29 -15.05
C ARG A 166 10.84 4.44 -15.00
N GLU A 167 11.38 4.29 -13.79
CA GLU A 167 12.77 3.86 -13.58
C GLU A 167 13.78 4.82 -14.23
N ARG A 168 13.60 6.12 -13.98
CA ARG A 168 14.37 7.20 -14.60
C ARG A 168 15.65 7.48 -13.82
N VAL A 169 16.75 7.68 -14.53
CA VAL A 169 18.03 8.03 -13.91
C VAL A 169 18.01 9.51 -13.54
N LEU A 170 18.34 9.80 -12.28
CA LEU A 170 18.54 11.16 -11.74
C LEU A 170 19.79 11.15 -10.87
N GLY A 171 20.82 11.88 -11.26
CA GLY A 171 22.11 11.86 -10.57
C GLY A 171 22.68 10.45 -10.48
N LYS A 172 22.84 9.94 -9.25
CA LYS A 172 23.36 8.58 -8.98
C LYS A 172 22.25 7.59 -8.60
N SER A 173 21.00 8.01 -8.71
CA SER A 173 19.82 7.24 -8.35
C SER A 173 19.00 6.87 -9.58
N LYS A 174 18.17 5.85 -9.39
CA LYS A 174 17.13 5.45 -10.33
C LYS A 174 15.81 5.64 -9.59
N ILE A 175 15.10 6.68 -9.97
CA ILE A 175 13.84 7.12 -9.37
C ILE A 175 12.70 6.35 -10.01
N ASP A 176 11.70 5.98 -9.21
CA ASP A 176 10.63 5.08 -9.65
C ASP A 176 9.83 5.63 -10.83
N PHE A 177 9.54 6.94 -10.86
CA PHE A 177 8.78 7.58 -11.93
C PHE A 177 9.27 8.98 -12.31
N LEU A 178 9.05 9.32 -13.58
CA LEU A 178 8.87 10.68 -14.09
C LEU A 178 7.43 10.80 -14.58
N ILE A 179 6.75 11.86 -14.17
CA ILE A 179 5.34 12.12 -14.43
C ILE A 179 5.25 13.43 -15.23
N GLY A 180 4.56 13.38 -16.37
CA GLY A 180 4.73 14.39 -17.40
C GLY A 180 6.20 14.52 -17.79
N ASP A 181 6.67 15.76 -17.90
CA ASP A 181 8.03 16.05 -18.36
C ASP A 181 9.01 16.40 -17.22
N ASN A 182 8.51 16.76 -16.03
CA ASN A 182 9.31 17.44 -15.02
C ASN A 182 9.07 16.98 -13.57
N HIS A 183 8.16 16.03 -13.31
CA HIS A 183 7.86 15.59 -11.95
C HIS A 183 8.46 14.22 -11.62
N PHE A 184 9.55 14.20 -10.86
CA PHE A 184 10.18 12.97 -10.38
C PHE A 184 9.49 12.45 -9.11
N CYS A 185 9.16 11.16 -9.09
CA CYS A 185 8.45 10.54 -7.97
C CYS A 185 9.06 9.22 -7.53
N GLU A 186 9.38 9.11 -6.24
CA GLU A 186 9.89 7.91 -5.59
C GLU A 186 8.80 7.25 -4.72
N VAL A 187 8.74 5.92 -4.67
CA VAL A 187 7.79 5.14 -3.85
C VAL A 187 8.51 4.40 -2.71
N LYS A 188 7.87 4.39 -1.53
CA LYS A 188 8.28 3.60 -0.38
C LYS A 188 7.10 2.84 0.19
N SER A 189 7.27 1.54 0.42
CA SER A 189 6.26 0.70 1.07
C SER A 189 6.77 0.20 2.43
N PRO A 190 6.50 0.93 3.54
CA PRO A 190 7.07 0.63 4.85
C PRO A 190 6.35 -0.54 5.53
N LEU A 191 6.71 -1.77 5.18
CA LEU A 191 6.12 -2.97 5.80
C LEU A 191 6.36 -3.06 7.31
N GLY A 192 7.33 -2.32 7.87
CA GLY A 192 7.53 -2.22 9.31
C GLY A 192 6.43 -1.44 10.06
N SER A 193 5.53 -0.76 9.34
CA SER A 193 4.41 0.01 9.89
C SER A 193 3.11 -0.79 10.01
N ILE A 194 3.09 -2.06 9.57
CA ILE A 194 1.92 -2.92 9.70
C ILE A 194 1.58 -3.08 11.21
N PRO A 195 0.30 -2.93 11.62
CA PRO A 195 -0.11 -2.90 13.03
C PRO A 195 -0.18 -4.30 13.64
N THR A 196 0.95 -4.97 13.76
CA THR A 196 1.04 -6.38 14.20
C THR A 196 1.06 -6.58 15.70
N ARG A 197 1.17 -5.51 16.50
CA ARG A 197 1.48 -5.60 17.94
C ARG A 197 0.54 -6.51 18.75
N ASP A 198 -0.75 -6.51 18.39
CA ASP A 198 -1.78 -7.27 19.09
C ASP A 198 -2.00 -8.67 18.47
N HIS A 199 -1.26 -9.00 17.40
CA HIS A 199 -1.36 -10.29 16.72
C HIS A 199 -0.64 -11.38 17.53
N PRO A 200 -1.20 -12.60 17.69
CA PRO A 200 -0.59 -13.69 18.46
C PRO A 200 0.79 -14.14 17.95
N ASN A 201 1.08 -13.87 16.68
CA ASN A 201 2.37 -14.17 16.06
C ASN A 201 3.37 -13.01 16.12
N PHE A 202 3.06 -11.89 16.79
CA PHE A 202 4.05 -10.82 16.96
C PHE A 202 5.13 -11.24 17.95
N ASP A 203 6.39 -11.07 17.56
CA ASP A 203 7.54 -11.25 18.44
C ASP A 203 8.35 -9.94 18.53
N PRO A 204 8.31 -9.23 19.69
CA PRO A 204 9.09 -8.00 19.86
C PRO A 204 10.61 -8.24 19.87
N LYS A 205 11.07 -9.49 20.03
CA LYS A 205 12.48 -9.87 20.02
C LYS A 205 12.99 -10.19 18.63
N ARG A 206 12.11 -10.38 17.62
CA ARG A 206 12.55 -10.55 16.23
C ARG A 206 13.31 -9.31 15.81
N LYS A 207 14.61 -9.49 15.57
CA LYS A 207 15.50 -8.42 15.13
C LYS A 207 14.94 -7.85 13.85
N ARG A 208 14.55 -6.58 13.88
CA ARG A 208 14.34 -5.80 12.66
C ARG A 208 15.62 -5.96 11.84
N PRO A 209 15.57 -6.42 10.58
CA PRO A 209 16.75 -6.63 9.77
C PRO A 209 17.52 -5.34 9.76
N ASN A 210 18.82 -5.51 9.98
CA ASN A 210 19.78 -4.43 10.00
C ASN A 210 19.56 -3.57 8.76
N VAL A 211 19.24 -2.30 9.00
CA VAL A 211 18.83 -1.31 8.02
C VAL A 211 19.97 -1.05 7.03
N GLY A 212 20.06 -1.88 6.00
CA GLY A 212 20.71 -1.52 4.73
C GLY A 212 19.94 -0.43 3.96
N ILE A 213 18.82 0.05 4.53
CA ILE A 213 17.91 1.04 3.94
C ILE A 213 18.38 2.49 4.12
N THR A 214 19.45 2.78 4.84
CA THR A 214 19.81 4.19 5.10
C THR A 214 20.52 4.86 3.91
N HIS A 215 21.48 4.22 3.23
CA HIS A 215 22.23 4.93 2.18
C HIS A 215 21.46 5.16 0.87
N ARG A 216 20.66 4.19 0.43
CA ARG A 216 19.89 4.35 -0.82
C ARG A 216 18.80 5.41 -0.65
N LEU A 217 18.07 5.37 0.45
CA LEU A 217 17.03 6.36 0.72
C LEU A 217 17.61 7.77 0.85
N ILE A 218 18.70 7.93 1.62
CA ILE A 218 19.40 9.22 1.75
C ILE A 218 19.86 9.72 0.37
N ARG A 219 20.44 8.86 -0.47
CA ARG A 219 20.86 9.26 -1.82
C ARG A 219 19.70 9.73 -2.69
N HIS A 220 18.55 9.05 -2.62
CA HIS A 220 17.38 9.48 -3.37
C HIS A 220 16.86 10.84 -2.87
N PHE A 221 16.88 11.08 -1.55
CA PHE A 221 16.59 12.42 -1.01
C PHE A 221 17.57 13.48 -1.54
N ASP A 222 18.86 13.20 -1.51
CA ASP A 222 19.90 14.14 -1.97
C ASP A 222 19.78 14.43 -3.49
N ASP A 223 19.58 13.40 -4.33
CA ASP A 223 19.42 13.57 -5.79
C ASP A 223 18.14 14.35 -6.14
N LEU A 224 17.02 14.12 -5.43
CA LEU A 224 15.78 14.89 -5.61
C LEU A 224 15.92 16.34 -5.11
N SER A 225 16.64 16.58 -4.02
CA SER A 225 16.91 17.94 -3.52
C SER A 225 17.72 18.74 -4.54
N LEU A 226 18.79 18.14 -5.05
CA LEU A 226 19.66 18.78 -6.04
C LEU A 226 18.91 19.09 -7.34
N LEU A 227 17.97 18.23 -7.76
CA LEU A 227 17.10 18.52 -8.89
C LEU A 227 16.34 19.84 -8.69
N LEU A 228 15.66 20.00 -7.55
CA LEU A 228 14.86 21.20 -7.29
C LEU A 228 15.71 22.47 -7.10
N GLU A 229 16.94 22.32 -6.60
CA GLU A 229 17.89 23.43 -6.49
C GLU A 229 18.40 23.91 -7.87
N THR A 230 18.48 23.01 -8.86
CA THR A 230 19.12 23.28 -10.16
C THR A 230 18.13 23.49 -11.31
N ASP A 231 16.89 23.04 -11.15
CA ASP A 231 15.83 23.20 -12.13
C ASP A 231 14.56 23.76 -11.47
N PRO A 232 14.27 25.07 -11.64
CA PRO A 232 13.09 25.70 -11.04
C PRO A 232 11.78 25.23 -11.66
N THR A 233 11.82 24.51 -12.79
CA THR A 233 10.63 23.95 -13.43
C THR A 233 10.33 22.53 -12.95
N ALA A 234 11.26 21.88 -12.25
CA ALA A 234 11.09 20.51 -11.77
C ALA A 234 10.17 20.43 -10.55
N ALA A 235 9.52 19.28 -10.40
CA ALA A 235 8.81 18.88 -9.20
C ALA A 235 9.36 17.54 -8.69
N ALA A 236 9.31 17.33 -7.37
CA ALA A 236 9.76 16.10 -6.76
C ALA A 236 8.80 15.65 -5.65
N SER A 237 8.45 14.37 -5.64
CA SER A 237 7.58 13.76 -4.64
C SER A 237 8.10 12.43 -4.12
N ILE A 238 7.75 12.10 -2.89
CA ILE A 238 7.96 10.79 -2.28
C ILE A 238 6.62 10.26 -1.79
N ILE A 239 6.18 9.14 -2.34
CA ILE A 239 4.94 8.47 -1.97
C ILE A 239 5.25 7.34 -0.97
N ILE A 240 4.79 7.50 0.25
CA ILE A 240 4.68 6.44 1.25
C ILE A 240 3.40 5.64 0.93
N PHE A 241 3.58 4.51 0.26
CA PHE A 241 2.51 3.68 -0.27
C PHE A 241 2.15 2.53 0.67
N PHE A 242 0.94 2.59 1.22
CA PHE A 242 0.34 1.53 2.02
C PHE A 242 -0.60 0.68 1.17
N MET A 243 -0.30 -0.62 1.14
CA MET A 243 -1.17 -1.63 0.51
C MET A 243 -2.28 -2.12 1.46
N TYR A 244 -2.74 -1.21 2.32
CA TYR A 244 -3.87 -1.33 3.25
C TYR A 244 -4.32 0.08 3.66
N ASP A 245 -5.48 0.18 4.29
CA ASP A 245 -5.98 1.45 4.81
C ASP A 245 -5.26 1.79 6.12
N ALA A 246 -4.17 2.54 6.02
CA ALA A 246 -3.29 2.89 7.13
C ALA A 246 -3.68 4.23 7.76
N PRO A 247 -3.50 4.41 9.09
CA PRO A 247 -3.54 5.76 9.66
C PRO A 247 -2.45 6.65 9.04
N ILE A 248 -2.57 7.96 9.23
CA ILE A 248 -1.55 8.93 8.78
C ILE A 248 -0.18 8.52 9.34
N PHE A 249 0.77 8.40 8.44
CA PHE A 249 2.10 7.90 8.71
C PHE A 249 2.85 8.89 9.58
N ARG A 250 3.48 8.35 10.61
CA ARG A 250 4.41 9.08 11.45
C ARG A 250 5.75 8.36 11.42
N PRO A 251 6.86 9.07 11.18
CA PRO A 251 8.18 8.48 11.29
C PRO A 251 8.36 7.83 12.67
N PRO A 252 8.94 6.62 12.77
CA PRO A 252 9.10 5.94 14.05
C PRO A 252 10.02 6.71 15.01
N THR A 253 9.50 7.29 16.10
CA THR A 253 10.36 8.01 17.05
C THR A 253 11.38 7.07 17.72
N THR A 254 12.60 7.58 17.95
CA THR A 254 13.63 6.90 18.76
C THR A 254 13.42 7.10 20.26
N ASP A 255 12.50 8.00 20.62
CA ASP A 255 12.27 8.41 21.99
C ASP A 255 11.55 7.29 22.74
N GLY A 256 12.27 6.63 23.65
CA GLY A 256 11.74 5.56 24.50
C GLY A 256 12.25 4.14 24.21
N LYS A 257 13.03 3.89 23.15
CA LYS A 257 13.58 2.54 22.88
C LYS A 257 15.06 2.40 23.30
N LYS A 258 15.38 1.26 23.91
CA LYS A 258 16.76 0.75 24.09
C LYS A 258 17.35 0.27 22.74
N ALA A 259 17.20 1.06 21.67
CA ALA A 259 17.88 0.78 20.42
C ALA A 259 19.40 1.02 20.60
N PRO A 260 20.27 0.18 20.01
CA PRO A 260 21.71 0.42 20.00
C PRO A 260 22.06 1.80 19.44
N ALA A 261 23.11 2.45 19.96
CA ALA A 261 23.51 3.80 19.55
C ALA A 261 23.68 3.97 18.03
N LYS A 262 24.24 2.95 17.36
CA LYS A 262 24.42 2.94 15.90
C LYS A 262 23.09 2.99 15.13
N GLU A 263 22.05 2.30 15.61
CA GLU A 263 20.72 2.31 14.97
C GLU A 263 20.05 3.68 15.17
N LYS A 264 20.20 4.27 16.36
CA LYS A 264 19.72 5.63 16.64
C LYS A 264 20.39 6.64 15.70
N GLU A 265 21.70 6.54 15.52
CA GLU A 265 22.44 7.45 14.64
C GLU A 265 22.00 7.31 13.18
N GLN A 266 21.92 6.08 12.67
CA GLN A 266 21.43 5.82 11.31
C GLN A 266 20.03 6.39 11.08
N TYR A 267 19.14 6.24 12.06
CA TYR A 267 17.80 6.80 11.99
C TYR A 267 17.80 8.32 11.98
N ARG A 268 18.62 8.96 12.82
CA ARG A 268 18.81 10.41 12.83
C ARG A 268 19.31 10.92 11.48
N THR A 269 20.25 10.22 10.84
CA THR A 269 20.74 10.60 9.51
C THR A 269 19.63 10.57 8.46
N VAL A 270 18.76 9.56 8.49
CA VAL A 270 17.61 9.48 7.56
C VAL A 270 16.63 10.63 7.80
N LEU A 271 16.31 10.93 9.06
CA LEU A 271 15.43 12.05 9.40
C LEU A 271 16.02 13.40 8.96
N GLN A 272 17.31 13.61 9.17
CA GLN A 272 18.01 14.82 8.71
C GLN A 272 17.97 14.94 7.18
N ALA A 273 18.21 13.85 6.46
CA ALA A 273 18.13 13.85 5.00
C ALA A 273 16.70 14.11 4.50
N SER A 274 15.68 13.54 5.16
CA SER A 274 14.26 13.82 4.88
C SER A 274 13.93 15.30 5.09
N ALA A 275 14.40 15.88 6.19
CA ALA A 275 14.18 17.29 6.51
C ALA A 275 14.85 18.22 5.47
N ARG A 276 16.07 17.89 5.00
CA ARG A 276 16.73 18.63 3.92
C ARG A 276 15.95 18.55 2.60
N ALA A 277 15.51 17.36 2.21
CA ALA A 277 14.72 17.19 1.00
C ALA A 277 13.44 18.01 1.02
N ARG A 278 12.73 18.00 2.15
CA ARG A 278 11.56 18.85 2.34
C ARG A 278 11.91 20.35 2.24
N ALA A 279 12.99 20.78 2.87
CA ALA A 279 13.43 22.18 2.80
C ALA A 279 13.78 22.62 1.35
N ALA A 280 14.24 21.70 0.51
CA ALA A 280 14.46 21.91 -0.92
C ALA A 280 13.18 21.88 -1.75
N GLY A 281 12.01 21.54 -1.17
CA GLY A 281 10.72 21.52 -1.83
C GLY A 281 10.21 20.12 -2.23
N VAL A 282 10.89 19.04 -1.84
CA VAL A 282 10.40 17.68 -2.10
C VAL A 282 9.12 17.43 -1.29
N ARG A 283 8.03 17.08 -1.98
CA ARG A 283 6.72 16.81 -1.34
C ARG A 283 6.65 15.37 -0.85
N PHE A 284 6.03 15.17 0.30
CA PHE A 284 5.81 13.84 0.86
C PHE A 284 4.32 13.53 0.87
N TRP A 285 3.96 12.40 0.29
CA TRP A 285 2.58 11.95 0.19
C TRP A 285 2.43 10.59 0.86
N GLN A 286 1.30 10.37 1.52
CA GLN A 286 0.84 9.03 1.83
C GLN A 286 -0.23 8.62 0.82
N LEU A 287 -0.20 7.36 0.41
CA LEU A 287 -1.23 6.75 -0.42
C LEU A 287 -1.70 5.44 0.21
N ASN A 288 -2.99 5.34 0.50
CA ASN A 288 -3.63 4.13 1.01
C ASN A 288 -4.41 3.41 -0.08
N THR A 289 -4.36 2.09 -0.03
CA THR A 289 -5.16 1.21 -0.89
C THR A 289 -5.78 0.08 -0.10
N ARG A 290 -6.74 -0.63 -0.69
CA ARG A 290 -7.29 -1.87 -0.15
C ARG A 290 -7.10 -2.97 -1.19
N ILE A 291 -6.58 -4.12 -0.77
CA ILE A 291 -6.48 -5.30 -1.64
C ILE A 291 -7.70 -6.19 -1.41
N THR A 292 -8.26 -6.68 -2.51
CA THR A 292 -9.27 -7.74 -2.56
C THR A 292 -8.74 -8.88 -3.43
N PRO A 293 -9.42 -10.04 -3.50
CA PRO A 293 -9.03 -11.10 -4.42
C PRO A 293 -8.97 -10.65 -5.89
N THR A 294 -9.76 -9.66 -6.29
CA THR A 294 -9.86 -9.27 -7.71
C THR A 294 -9.20 -7.94 -8.02
N HIS A 295 -8.99 -7.07 -7.02
CA HIS A 295 -8.58 -5.68 -7.26
C HIS A 295 -7.68 -5.09 -6.17
N VAL A 296 -7.01 -4.00 -6.52
CA VAL A 296 -6.47 -3.02 -5.59
C VAL A 296 -7.26 -1.72 -5.75
N HIS A 297 -7.91 -1.28 -4.68
CA HIS A 297 -8.73 -0.08 -4.65
C HIS A 297 -7.92 1.07 -4.05
N PHE A 298 -7.94 2.24 -4.70
CA PHE A 298 -7.55 3.48 -4.04
C PHE A 298 -8.49 3.73 -2.86
N VAL A 299 -7.95 4.18 -1.73
CA VAL A 299 -8.75 4.52 -0.54
C VAL A 299 -8.63 6.01 -0.23
N SER A 300 -7.41 6.48 0.02
CA SER A 300 -7.15 7.86 0.43
C SER A 300 -5.71 8.25 0.14
N HIS A 301 -5.44 9.56 0.16
CA HIS A 301 -4.09 10.10 0.11
C HIS A 301 -3.99 11.29 1.07
N PHE A 302 -2.78 11.57 1.55
CA PHE A 302 -2.52 12.65 2.50
C PHE A 302 -1.23 13.37 2.13
N ASP A 303 -1.22 14.70 2.16
CA ASP A 303 0.02 15.47 2.18
C ASP A 303 0.66 15.30 3.57
N LEU A 304 1.97 15.10 3.62
CA LEU A 304 2.74 14.89 4.84
C LEU A 304 3.78 16.01 5.01
N PRO A 305 3.35 17.28 5.21
CA PRO A 305 4.28 18.39 5.36
C PRO A 305 5.20 18.26 6.59
N ASP A 306 4.74 17.51 7.59
CA ASP A 306 5.44 17.32 8.86
C ASP A 306 6.45 16.15 8.86
N LEU A 307 6.66 15.46 7.73
CA LEU A 307 7.55 14.29 7.64
C LEU A 307 9.06 14.58 7.63
#